data_AF-A0A3D0SL79-F1
#
_entry.id   AF-A0A3D0SL79-F1
#
_cell.length_a   1.000
_cell.length_b   1.000
_cell.length_c   1.000
_cell.angle_alpha   90.00
_cell.angle_beta   90.00
_cell.angle_gamma   90.00
#
_symmetry.space_group_name_H-M   'P 1'
#
loop_
_entity.id
_entity.type
_entity.pdbx_description
1 polymer ?
#
loop_
_entity_poly.entity_id
_entity_poly.type
_entity_poly.pdbx_seq_one_letter_code
_entity_poly.pdbx_strand_id
1 'polypeptide(L)'
;MHLTDASSFSGLYDPRNEHDSCGIGFVVDIKNRKSHQPISQGLEILANLSHRGAVGADPLAGDGAGILLQIPDAFLRAECADIGIDLPAPGDYAAGMVFLPRDNQARAQSEAALQRSIAAEGQTLLGWRDVPIDNSCLGNSVRSSEPVIRQIFVKREANCPDTD
;
A
#
# COMPACT_ATOMS: atom_id res chain seq x y z
N MET A 1 36.59 37.18 19.15
CA MET A 1 37.48 36.41 18.27
C MET A 1 36.63 35.32 17.64
N HIS A 2 36.04 35.64 16.49
CA HIS A 2 35.28 34.69 15.68
C HIS A 2 36.22 34.05 14.65
N LEU A 3 35.73 32.93 14.10
CA LEU A 3 36.11 32.24 12.86
C LEU A 3 37.00 31.00 13.08
N THR A 4 36.40 29.82 13.28
CA THR A 4 35.77 28.91 12.30
C THR A 4 36.80 27.98 11.65
N ASP A 5 36.74 26.73 12.08
CA ASP A 5 37.40 25.58 11.47
C ASP A 5 36.66 25.24 10.16
N ALA A 6 37.37 25.38 9.03
CA ALA A 6 36.84 25.14 7.70
C ALA A 6 37.20 23.71 7.27
N SER A 7 36.29 22.78 7.55
CA SER A 7 36.31 21.45 6.95
C SER A 7 35.98 21.56 5.46
N SER A 8 36.89 21.04 4.64
CA SER A 8 36.91 21.09 3.18
C SER A 8 35.80 20.23 2.55
N PHE A 9 34.81 20.87 1.92
CA PHE A 9 33.87 20.21 1.01
C PHE A 9 34.46 20.22 -0.41
N SER A 10 34.71 19.04 -0.98
CA SER A 10 35.30 18.88 -2.32
C SER A 10 34.24 18.75 -3.41
N GLY A 11 33.91 19.86 -4.09
CA GLY A 11 33.08 19.89 -5.29
C GLY A 11 32.54 21.30 -5.60
N LEU A 12 32.27 21.60 -6.88
CA LEU A 12 31.56 22.83 -7.31
C LEU A 12 30.06 22.82 -6.97
N TYR A 13 29.55 21.69 -6.49
CA TYR A 13 28.17 21.52 -6.07
C TYR A 13 27.99 22.08 -4.66
N ASP A 14 26.99 22.95 -4.51
CA ASP A 14 26.56 23.47 -3.21
C ASP A 14 25.54 22.50 -2.59
N PRO A 15 25.84 21.86 -1.45
CA PRO A 15 24.93 20.93 -0.78
C PRO A 15 23.57 21.55 -0.40
N ARG A 16 23.47 22.89 -0.36
CA ARG A 16 22.19 23.59 -0.13
C ARG A 16 21.20 23.43 -1.29
N ASN A 17 21.66 22.98 -2.45
CA ASN A 17 20.82 22.65 -3.61
C ASN A 17 20.37 21.19 -3.60
N GLU A 18 20.67 20.44 -2.54
CA GLU A 18 20.23 19.06 -2.37
C GLU A 18 18.78 19.09 -1.86
N HIS A 19 17.85 18.78 -2.76
CA HIS A 19 16.44 18.66 -2.45
C HIS A 19 16.02 17.21 -2.67
N ASP A 20 15.83 16.48 -1.56
CA ASP A 20 15.18 15.18 -1.61
C ASP A 20 13.68 15.40 -1.88
N SER A 21 13.13 14.75 -2.90
CA SER A 21 11.78 15.03 -3.42
C SER A 21 10.69 14.09 -2.89
N CYS A 22 10.92 13.37 -1.79
CA CYS A 22 9.93 12.45 -1.22
C CYS A 22 9.76 12.64 0.30
N GLY A 23 8.50 12.72 0.75
CA GLY A 23 8.13 12.77 2.15
C GLY A 23 7.68 11.44 2.69
N ILE A 24 8.15 11.11 3.90
CA ILE A 24 7.72 9.93 4.66
C ILE A 24 7.37 10.36 6.08
N GLY A 25 6.44 9.64 6.69
CA GLY A 25 6.09 9.80 8.09
C GLY A 25 5.42 8.53 8.61
N PHE A 26 5.39 8.38 9.94
CA PHE A 26 4.75 7.24 10.57
C PHE A 26 4.06 7.67 11.86
N VAL A 27 3.04 6.91 12.25
CA VAL A 27 2.28 7.11 13.48
C VAL A 27 2.15 5.76 14.15
N VAL A 28 2.36 5.70 15.46
CA VAL A 28 2.30 4.48 16.25
C VAL A 28 1.57 4.72 17.57
N ASP A 29 0.67 3.82 17.94
CA ASP A 29 0.18 3.73 19.32
C ASP A 29 1.10 2.77 20.09
N ILE A 30 1.94 3.30 20.97
CA ILE A 30 2.93 2.52 21.75
C ILE A 30 2.29 1.51 22.72
N LYS A 31 0.98 1.64 22.98
CA LYS A 31 0.20 0.70 23.81
C LYS A 31 -0.54 -0.33 22.95
N ASN A 32 -0.32 -0.33 21.63
CA ASN A 32 -0.91 -1.26 20.66
C ASN A 32 -2.46 -1.27 20.70
N ARG A 33 -3.08 -0.11 20.98
CA ARG A 33 -4.54 0.01 20.97
C ARG A 33 -5.04 0.20 19.54
N LYS A 34 -5.85 -0.74 19.06
CA LYS A 34 -6.47 -0.66 17.72
C LYS A 34 -7.52 0.44 17.68
N SER A 35 -7.35 1.42 16.79
CA SER A 35 -8.32 2.50 16.56
C SER A 35 -8.12 3.11 15.16
N HIS A 36 -9.08 3.92 14.71
CA HIS A 36 -8.98 4.65 13.44
C HIS A 36 -8.08 5.91 13.52
N GLN A 37 -7.65 6.30 14.74
CA GLN A 37 -6.90 7.53 14.95
C GLN A 37 -5.55 7.55 14.21
N PRO A 38 -4.68 6.51 14.28
CA PRO A 38 -3.42 6.48 13.53
C PRO A 38 -3.60 6.57 12.01
N ILE A 39 -4.71 6.02 11.48
CA ILE A 39 -5.04 6.10 10.05
C ILE A 39 -5.34 7.55 9.67
N SER A 40 -6.18 8.22 10.47
CA SER A 40 -6.55 9.62 10.24
C SER A 40 -5.31 10.53 10.29
N GLN A 41 -4.42 10.30 11.25
CA GLN A 41 -3.17 11.04 11.38
C GLN A 41 -2.19 10.75 10.23
N GLY A 42 -2.12 9.50 9.74
CA GLY A 42 -1.32 9.14 8.56
C GLY A 42 -1.79 9.85 7.30
N LEU A 43 -3.11 9.95 7.09
CA LEU A 43 -3.69 10.71 5.97
C LEU A 43 -3.41 12.21 6.09
N GLU A 44 -3.45 12.77 7.30
CA GLU A 44 -3.08 14.18 7.56
C GLU A 44 -1.60 14.44 7.23
N ILE A 45 -0.71 13.51 7.57
CA ILE A 45 0.71 13.59 7.17
C ILE A 45 0.82 13.65 5.64
N LEU A 46 0.16 12.76 4.90
CA LEU A 46 0.20 12.77 3.44
C LEU A 46 -0.31 14.10 2.84
N ALA A 47 -1.42 14.63 3.37
CA ALA A 47 -1.95 15.92 2.93
C ALA A 47 -0.93 17.06 3.12
N ASN A 48 -0.21 17.05 4.24
CA ASN A 48 0.82 18.03 4.57
C ASN A 48 2.11 17.86 3.74
N LEU A 49 2.34 16.69 3.14
CA LEU A 49 3.49 16.41 2.27
C LEU A 49 3.25 16.76 0.79
N SER A 50 2.06 17.24 0.43
CA SER A 50 1.70 17.61 -0.95
C SER A 50 2.68 18.59 -1.61
N HIS A 51 3.22 19.55 -0.86
CA HIS A 51 4.23 20.51 -1.33
C HIS A 51 5.58 19.88 -1.73
N ARG A 52 5.78 18.61 -1.38
CA ARG A 52 6.97 17.81 -1.75
C ARG A 52 6.69 16.81 -2.86
N GLY A 53 5.45 16.72 -3.34
CA GLY A 53 5.10 15.88 -4.47
C GLY A 53 5.58 16.51 -5.78
N ALA A 54 6.10 15.68 -6.69
CA ALA A 54 6.29 16.12 -8.06
C ALA A 54 4.91 16.31 -8.71
N VAL A 55 4.73 17.45 -9.37
CA VAL A 55 3.55 17.75 -10.20
C VAL A 55 4.03 17.87 -11.64
N GLY A 56 3.48 17.04 -12.51
CA GLY A 56 3.79 17.02 -13.94
C GLY A 56 2.98 18.04 -14.74
N ALA A 57 2.97 17.86 -16.07
CA ALA A 57 2.16 18.69 -16.98
C ALA A 57 0.64 18.51 -16.79
N ASP A 58 0.22 17.35 -16.26
CA ASP A 58 -1.15 17.10 -15.82
C ASP A 58 -1.22 17.41 -14.31
N PRO A 59 -1.94 18.47 -13.90
CA PRO A 59 -1.99 18.89 -12.49
C PRO A 59 -2.72 17.89 -11.59
N LEU A 60 -3.46 16.94 -12.17
CA LEU A 60 -4.14 15.86 -11.44
C LEU A 60 -3.29 14.58 -11.37
N ALA A 61 -2.13 14.55 -12.03
CA ALA A 61 -1.19 13.44 -11.96
C ALA A 61 -0.06 13.75 -10.97
N GLY A 62 0.10 12.87 -9.99
CA GLY A 62 1.26 12.83 -9.10
C GLY A 62 2.00 11.50 -9.25
N ASP A 63 3.26 11.46 -8.81
CA ASP A 63 4.11 10.27 -8.92
C ASP A 63 3.65 9.10 -8.04
N GLY A 64 2.99 9.40 -6.90
CA GLY A 64 2.39 8.40 -6.03
C GLY A 64 2.25 8.85 -4.58
N ALA A 65 1.28 8.26 -3.88
CA ALA A 65 1.08 8.39 -2.45
C ALA A 65 0.51 7.08 -1.90
N GLY A 66 0.75 6.77 -0.63
CA GLY A 66 0.22 5.55 -0.02
C GLY A 66 0.43 5.52 1.49
N ILE A 67 -0.34 4.66 2.16
CA ILE A 67 -0.18 4.32 3.57
C ILE A 67 -0.03 2.80 3.70
N LEU A 68 0.86 2.37 4.59
CA LEU A 68 0.96 0.98 5.02
C LEU A 68 0.40 0.85 6.43
N LEU A 69 -0.48 -0.12 6.63
CA LEU A 69 -1.16 -0.36 7.90
C LEU A 69 -1.05 -1.84 8.29
N GLN A 70 -1.25 -2.12 9.57
CA GLN A 70 -1.53 -3.49 10.02
C GLN A 70 -2.82 -4.01 9.39
N ILE A 71 -2.97 -5.33 9.27
CA ILE A 71 -4.21 -5.96 8.78
C ILE A 71 -5.40 -5.52 9.66
N PRO A 72 -6.38 -4.77 9.12
CA PRO A 72 -7.51 -4.27 9.90
C PRO A 72 -8.60 -5.35 9.99
N ASP A 73 -8.37 -6.38 10.80
CA ASP A 73 -9.20 -7.60 10.87
C ASP A 73 -10.70 -7.32 11.02
N ALA A 74 -11.10 -6.46 11.96
CA ALA A 74 -12.51 -6.16 12.22
C ALA A 74 -13.22 -5.57 10.99
N PHE A 75 -12.51 -4.74 10.21
CA PHE A 75 -13.02 -4.18 8.96
C PHE A 75 -13.09 -5.24 7.86
N LEU A 76 -11.99 -5.96 7.62
CA LEU A 76 -11.95 -6.99 6.56
C LEU A 76 -12.96 -8.11 6.80
N ARG A 77 -13.16 -8.52 8.05
CA ARG A 77 -14.15 -9.54 8.42
C ARG A 77 -15.56 -9.10 8.09
N ALA A 78 -15.92 -7.84 8.36
CA ALA A 78 -17.22 -7.29 7.99
C ALA A 78 -17.40 -7.28 6.46
N GLU A 79 -16.42 -6.73 5.74
CA GLU A 79 -16.48 -6.61 4.28
C GLU A 79 -16.45 -7.95 3.54
N CYS A 80 -15.72 -8.94 4.06
CA CYS A 80 -15.63 -10.28 3.49
C CYS A 80 -16.92 -11.10 3.71
N ALA A 81 -17.58 -10.92 4.86
CA ALA A 81 -18.84 -11.60 5.16
C ALA A 81 -19.92 -11.28 4.12
N ASP A 82 -20.00 -10.01 3.69
CA ASP A 82 -20.97 -9.54 2.70
C ASP A 82 -20.80 -10.18 1.30
N ILE A 83 -19.61 -10.71 1.01
CA ILE A 83 -19.27 -11.38 -0.26
C ILE A 83 -19.03 -12.89 -0.09
N GLY A 84 -19.41 -13.46 1.06
CA GLY A 84 -19.36 -14.89 1.32
C GLY A 84 -17.95 -15.46 1.59
N ILE A 85 -17.00 -14.62 1.98
CA ILE A 85 -15.67 -15.04 2.41
C ILE A 85 -15.64 -15.10 3.94
N ASP A 86 -15.51 -16.30 4.50
CA ASP A 86 -15.30 -16.50 5.94
C ASP A 86 -13.80 -16.45 6.27
N LEU A 87 -13.41 -15.45 7.06
CA LEU A 87 -12.01 -15.26 7.45
C LEU A 87 -11.69 -16.07 8.72
N PRO A 88 -10.60 -16.85 8.74
CA PRO A 88 -10.04 -17.44 9.95
C PRO A 88 -9.72 -16.39 11.05
N ALA A 89 -9.28 -16.87 12.21
CA ALA A 89 -8.81 -16.00 13.28
C ALA A 89 -7.65 -15.10 12.80
N PRO A 90 -7.45 -13.91 13.39
CA PRO A 90 -6.27 -13.10 13.12
C PRO A 90 -4.98 -13.90 13.29
N GLY A 91 -4.08 -13.86 12.30
CA GLY A 91 -2.87 -14.69 12.25
C GLY A 91 -3.03 -16.00 11.47
N ASP A 92 -4.27 -16.45 11.23
CA ASP A 92 -4.57 -17.66 10.45
C ASP A 92 -4.99 -17.36 9.00
N TYR A 93 -4.90 -16.10 8.59
CA TYR A 93 -5.08 -15.69 7.20
C TYR A 93 -4.16 -14.54 6.82
N ALA A 94 -3.91 -14.43 5.51
CA ALA A 94 -3.23 -13.32 4.88
C ALA A 94 -4.19 -12.58 3.94
N ALA A 95 -3.97 -11.27 3.79
CA ALA A 95 -4.59 -10.44 2.78
C ALA A 95 -3.50 -9.86 1.86
N GLY A 96 -3.63 -10.06 0.55
CA GLY A 96 -2.74 -9.48 -0.45
C GLY A 96 -3.46 -8.37 -1.21
N MET A 97 -2.80 -7.23 -1.41
CA MET A 97 -3.26 -6.16 -2.32
C MET A 97 -2.63 -6.38 -3.70
N VAL A 98 -3.45 -6.58 -4.73
CA VAL A 98 -2.97 -6.99 -6.06
C VAL A 98 -3.45 -6.01 -7.12
N PHE A 99 -2.52 -5.52 -7.93
CA PHE A 99 -2.79 -4.75 -9.15
C PHE A 99 -2.84 -5.71 -10.34
N LEU A 100 -4.01 -5.82 -10.95
CA LEU A 100 -4.29 -6.75 -12.04
C LEU A 100 -4.48 -6.02 -13.38
N PRO A 101 -4.24 -6.70 -14.50
CA PRO A 101 -4.54 -6.18 -15.82
C PRO A 101 -6.03 -5.77 -15.97
N ARG A 102 -6.26 -4.73 -16.77
CA ARG A 102 -7.63 -4.30 -17.14
C ARG A 102 -8.30 -5.28 -18.10
N ASP A 103 -7.53 -5.86 -19.02
CA ASP A 103 -8.00 -6.88 -19.93
C ASP A 103 -8.48 -8.12 -19.16
N ASN A 104 -9.69 -8.59 -19.48
CA ASN A 104 -10.34 -9.65 -18.72
C ASN A 104 -9.61 -10.99 -18.84
N GLN A 105 -9.06 -11.30 -20.02
CA GLN A 105 -8.35 -12.55 -20.26
C GLN A 105 -7.00 -12.56 -19.55
N ALA A 106 -6.23 -11.48 -19.67
CA ALA A 106 -4.97 -11.30 -18.96
C ALA A 106 -5.19 -11.34 -17.44
N ARG A 107 -6.24 -10.68 -16.94
CA ARG A 107 -6.61 -10.72 -15.51
C ARG A 107 -6.89 -12.14 -15.03
N ALA A 108 -7.74 -12.89 -15.75
CA ALA A 108 -8.05 -14.27 -15.38
C ALA A 108 -6.79 -15.17 -15.37
N GLN A 109 -5.85 -14.94 -16.30
CA GLN A 109 -4.58 -15.66 -16.31
C GLN A 109 -3.69 -15.32 -15.11
N SER A 110 -3.61 -14.04 -14.73
CA SER A 110 -2.89 -13.58 -13.55
C SER A 110 -3.48 -14.14 -12.25
N GLU A 111 -4.81 -14.12 -12.11
CA GLU A 111 -5.51 -14.69 -10.95
C GLU A 111 -5.29 -16.21 -10.86
N ALA A 112 -5.37 -16.92 -11.99
CA ALA A 112 -5.09 -18.35 -12.05
C ALA A 112 -3.63 -18.69 -11.70
N ALA A 113 -2.68 -17.81 -12.07
CA ALA A 113 -1.28 -17.99 -11.69
C ALA A 113 -1.09 -17.88 -10.17
N LEU A 114 -1.68 -16.86 -9.54
CA LEU A 114 -1.66 -16.71 -8.08
C LEU A 114 -2.32 -17.89 -7.37
N GLN A 115 -3.48 -18.35 -7.85
CA GLN A 115 -4.16 -19.52 -7.30
C GLN A 115 -3.29 -20.79 -7.38
N ARG A 116 -2.60 -21.01 -8.52
CA ARG A 116 -1.68 -22.14 -8.66
C ARG A 116 -0.50 -22.03 -7.69
N SER A 117 0.08 -20.85 -7.51
CA SER A 117 1.17 -20.64 -6.54
C SER A 117 0.71 -20.91 -5.11
N ILE A 118 -0.46 -20.38 -4.70
CA ILE A 118 -1.04 -20.64 -3.38
C ILE A 118 -1.23 -22.13 -3.14
N ALA A 119 -1.79 -22.85 -4.11
CA ALA A 119 -1.98 -24.30 -4.01
C ALA A 119 -0.65 -25.06 -3.98
N ALA A 120 0.36 -24.62 -4.73
CA ALA A 120 1.70 -25.24 -4.74
C ALA A 120 2.42 -25.09 -3.39
N GLU A 121 2.19 -23.98 -2.69
CA GLU A 121 2.66 -23.75 -1.31
C GLU A 121 1.78 -24.46 -0.25
N GLY A 122 0.80 -25.25 -0.68
CA GLY A 122 -0.11 -25.99 0.19
C GLY A 122 -1.05 -25.11 1.01
N GLN A 123 -1.29 -23.86 0.60
CA GLN A 123 -2.20 -22.93 1.26
C GLN A 123 -3.59 -22.96 0.61
N THR A 124 -4.59 -22.42 1.30
CA THR A 124 -5.98 -22.40 0.81
C THR A 124 -6.38 -20.98 0.38
N LEU A 125 -6.75 -20.81 -0.89
CA LEU A 125 -7.38 -19.58 -1.37
C LEU A 125 -8.81 -19.46 -0.81
N LEU A 126 -9.09 -18.39 -0.07
CA LEU A 126 -10.42 -18.11 0.47
C LEU A 126 -11.29 -17.35 -0.53
N GLY A 127 -10.69 -16.42 -1.29
CA GLY A 127 -11.41 -15.67 -2.31
C GLY A 127 -10.77 -14.34 -2.66
N TRP A 128 -11.50 -13.58 -3.46
CA TRP A 128 -11.12 -12.26 -3.95
C TRP A 128 -12.18 -11.22 -3.57
N ARG A 129 -11.73 -10.02 -3.20
CA ARG A 129 -12.57 -8.84 -2.97
C ARG A 129 -12.15 -7.73 -3.92
N ASP A 130 -13.10 -7.17 -4.65
CA ASP A 130 -12.86 -5.94 -5.41
C ASP A 130 -12.68 -4.76 -4.44
N VAL A 131 -11.61 -3.99 -4.60
CA VAL A 131 -11.36 -2.83 -3.72
C VAL A 131 -12.23 -1.68 -4.20
N PRO A 132 -13.08 -1.09 -3.33
CA PRO A 132 -13.84 0.10 -3.69
C PRO A 132 -12.89 1.26 -4.00
N ILE A 133 -13.08 1.89 -5.16
CA ILE A 133 -12.28 3.01 -5.63
C ILE A 133 -13.17 4.14 -6.13
N ASP A 134 -12.68 5.38 -6.00
CA ASP A 134 -13.21 6.55 -6.69
C ASP A 134 -12.10 7.13 -7.55
N ASN A 135 -12.23 7.00 -8.86
CA ASN A 135 -11.24 7.46 -9.83
C ASN A 135 -11.63 8.77 -10.53
N SER A 136 -12.63 9.48 -10.01
CA SER A 136 -13.11 10.75 -10.56
C SER A 136 -12.05 11.86 -10.52
N CYS A 137 -11.05 11.75 -9.65
CA CYS A 137 -9.95 12.70 -9.51
C CYS A 137 -8.72 12.40 -10.38
N LEU A 138 -8.69 11.26 -11.09
CA LEU A 138 -7.52 10.90 -11.90
C LEU A 138 -7.40 11.77 -13.17
N GLY A 139 -6.21 12.32 -13.38
CA GLY A 139 -5.85 13.01 -14.62
C GLY A 139 -5.94 12.12 -15.86
N ASN A 140 -6.23 12.73 -17.01
CA ASN A 140 -6.35 11.99 -18.28
C ASN A 140 -5.06 11.25 -18.66
N SER A 141 -3.90 11.77 -18.23
CA SER A 141 -2.60 11.18 -18.53
C SER A 141 -2.37 9.82 -17.85
N VAL A 142 -3.02 9.55 -16.71
CA VAL A 142 -2.81 8.33 -15.89
C VAL A 142 -4.00 7.38 -15.87
N ARG A 143 -5.18 7.84 -16.32
CA ARG A 143 -6.41 7.04 -16.29
C ARG A 143 -6.36 5.77 -17.15
N SER A 144 -5.55 5.76 -18.22
CA SER A 144 -5.36 4.55 -19.03
C SER A 144 -4.53 3.49 -18.32
N SER A 145 -3.60 3.89 -17.44
CA SER A 145 -2.71 2.99 -16.70
C SER A 145 -3.28 2.47 -15.38
N GLU A 146 -4.45 2.95 -14.94
CA GLU A 146 -5.12 2.47 -13.73
C GLU A 146 -5.36 0.94 -13.79
N PRO A 147 -4.83 0.15 -12.84
CA PRO A 147 -5.05 -1.29 -12.79
C PRO A 147 -6.42 -1.63 -12.21
N VAL A 148 -6.84 -2.90 -12.37
CA VAL A 148 -7.92 -3.44 -11.53
C VAL A 148 -7.32 -3.81 -10.18
N ILE A 149 -7.80 -3.19 -9.10
CA ILE A 149 -7.26 -3.39 -7.76
C ILE A 149 -8.16 -4.35 -6.99
N ARG A 150 -7.60 -5.49 -6.58
CA ARG A 150 -8.31 -6.51 -5.82
C ARG A 150 -7.51 -6.95 -4.61
N GLN A 151 -8.20 -7.39 -3.59
CA GLN A 151 -7.63 -8.11 -2.47
C GLN A 151 -7.81 -9.60 -2.64
N ILE A 152 -6.76 -10.37 -2.35
CA ILE A 152 -6.78 -11.83 -2.29
C ILE A 152 -6.66 -12.27 -0.82
N PHE A 153 -7.46 -13.25 -0.41
CA PHE A 153 -7.43 -13.78 0.95
C PHE A 153 -6.98 -15.23 0.95
N VAL A 154 -6.00 -15.56 1.78
CA VAL A 154 -5.39 -16.89 1.84
C VAL A 154 -5.42 -17.36 3.28
N LYS A 155 -5.94 -18.56 3.51
CA LYS A 155 -5.91 -19.23 4.81
C LYS A 155 -4.56 -19.92 5.00
N ARG A 156 -4.01 -19.76 6.20
CA ARG A 156 -2.83 -20.47 6.67
C ARG A 156 -3.17 -21.94 6.91
N GLU A 157 -2.40 -22.83 6.30
CA GLU A 157 -2.49 -24.27 6.54
C GLU A 157 -1.37 -24.74 7.49
N ALA A 158 -1.51 -25.96 8.01
CA ALA A 158 -0.64 -26.51 9.04
C ALA A 158 0.85 -26.62 8.64
N ASN A 159 1.16 -26.59 7.35
CA ASN A 159 2.52 -26.60 6.81
C ASN A 159 3.23 -25.24 6.90
N CYS A 160 2.54 -24.18 7.33
CA CYS A 160 3.11 -22.86 7.59
C CYS A 160 3.00 -22.56 9.10
N PRO A 161 3.87 -23.19 9.92
CA PRO A 161 3.89 -22.90 11.35
C PRO A 161 4.30 -21.46 11.58
N ASP A 162 3.73 -20.86 12.61
CA ASP A 162 4.19 -19.56 13.09
C ASP A 162 5.64 -19.68 13.56
N THR A 163 6.47 -18.71 13.21
CA THR A 163 7.90 -18.68 13.53
C THR A 163 8.24 -17.64 14.60
N ASP A 164 7.23 -16.98 15.17
CA ASP A 164 7.39 -16.01 16.27
C ASP A 164 7.81 -16.66 17.60
#